data_AF-A0AA35TUJ1-F1
#
_entry.id   AF-A0AA35TUJ1-F1
#
_cell.length_a   1.000
_cell.length_b   1.000
_cell.length_c   1.000
_cell.angle_alpha   90.00
_cell.angle_beta   90.00
_cell.angle_gamma   90.00
#
_symmetry.space_group_name_H-M   'P 1'
#
loop_
_entity.id
_entity.type
_entity.pdbx_description
1 polymer ?
#
loop_
_entity_poly.entity_id
_entity_poly.type
_entity_poly.pdbx_seq_one_letter_code
_entity_poly.pdbx_strand_id
1 'polypeptide(L)'
;MATLGPRQLSNGLEPHPKRQRTSPSPPPLPSSQDGRDFLNDCLPDDDEDATSSQPAMVHWKRPPPPKLDPSSDPLVFQQIDIDYYVGASTVPGMPGMGTGPVPVLRMFGVTSDGNSVCSHIHGFLPYFFVPAPRDFSTQHCATFRSALNTAVMGDLRSSRDNIREAVLAVEMCRKSSIYGFYFNEMSDFLRVTVSLPKLVAPARRLVSCISVPPFGQIDYQVYEANIDFEVRFMVDTGVVGCSWIELPAGKYRFRNQSQTCGTGTLIGGGGASEMKPHPPVTRCQIEVDVSYEDFISHLQEGEWQAIAPVRILSFDIECAAKKKGAFPEAQRDPVIQIANVAVLQGETEPFVKNVFTLDTCAPIAGTDVRVFAPETKLPKYEAELRMSEAELRKCETQLLKEWAEFLQELDPDIITGYNIVNFDLPYLLNRAKALK
;
A
#
# COMPACT_ATOMS: atom_id res chain seq x y z
N MET A 1 -35.66 8.84 -63.67
CA MET A 1 -36.67 8.00 -62.98
C MET A 1 -36.59 8.31 -61.49
N ALA A 2 -37.67 8.90 -60.97
CA ALA A 2 -38.10 9.09 -59.57
C ALA A 2 -37.07 9.49 -58.49
N THR A 3 -37.04 10.79 -58.19
CA THR A 3 -36.67 11.42 -56.93
C THR A 3 -37.80 11.28 -55.89
N LEU A 4 -37.48 10.94 -54.64
CA LEU A 4 -38.39 11.11 -53.48
C LEU A 4 -37.61 11.69 -52.28
N GLY A 5 -38.17 12.76 -51.72
CA GLY A 5 -37.56 13.66 -50.73
C GLY A 5 -37.63 13.21 -49.26
N PRO A 6 -37.28 14.12 -48.33
CA PRO A 6 -36.96 13.78 -46.94
C PRO A 6 -38.22 13.66 -46.07
N ARG A 7 -38.29 12.59 -45.26
CA ARG A 7 -39.31 12.42 -44.22
C ARG A 7 -38.90 13.12 -42.93
N GLN A 8 -39.76 14.03 -42.48
CA GLN A 8 -39.76 14.63 -41.15
C GLN A 8 -39.98 13.55 -40.07
N LEU A 9 -39.21 13.62 -38.99
CA LEU A 9 -39.46 12.91 -37.73
C LEU A 9 -40.29 13.83 -36.82
N SER A 10 -41.54 13.45 -36.55
CA SER A 10 -42.38 14.07 -35.52
C SER A 10 -42.26 13.32 -34.19
N ASN A 11 -42.00 14.08 -33.13
CA ASN A 11 -42.00 13.65 -31.73
C ASN A 11 -43.40 13.17 -31.27
N GLY A 12 -43.42 12.15 -30.42
CA GLY A 12 -44.60 11.79 -29.64
C GLY A 12 -44.58 10.35 -29.13
N LEU A 13 -43.84 10.07 -28.06
CA LEU A 13 -44.02 8.84 -27.26
C LEU A 13 -44.27 9.24 -25.81
N GLU A 14 -45.49 9.00 -25.36
CA GLU A 14 -45.93 9.09 -23.97
C GLU A 14 -45.25 8.02 -23.10
N PRO A 15 -45.03 8.29 -21.79
CA PRO A 15 -44.39 7.33 -20.90
C PRO A 15 -45.35 6.21 -20.48
N HIS A 16 -44.98 4.97 -20.77
CA HIS A 16 -45.64 3.77 -20.24
C HIS A 16 -45.52 3.69 -18.70
N PRO A 17 -46.56 3.22 -17.98
CA PRO A 17 -46.53 3.12 -16.53
C PRO A 17 -45.62 1.98 -16.04
N LYS A 18 -44.81 2.27 -15.01
CA LYS A 18 -43.92 1.32 -14.33
C LYS A 18 -44.72 0.17 -13.72
N ARG A 19 -44.49 -1.06 -14.21
CA ARG A 19 -44.92 -2.30 -13.53
C ARG A 19 -44.15 -2.47 -12.22
N GLN A 20 -44.84 -2.37 -11.09
CA GLN A 20 -44.34 -2.82 -9.79
C GLN A 20 -44.11 -4.34 -9.82
N ARG A 21 -42.88 -4.79 -9.55
CA ARG A 21 -42.61 -6.18 -9.16
C ARG A 21 -42.98 -6.33 -7.70
N THR A 22 -44.01 -7.11 -7.41
CA THR A 22 -44.32 -7.59 -6.06
C THR A 22 -43.37 -8.73 -5.71
N SER A 23 -42.65 -8.59 -4.60
CA SER A 23 -41.89 -9.69 -3.99
C SER A 23 -42.84 -10.63 -3.25
N PRO A 24 -42.62 -11.96 -3.27
CA PRO A 24 -43.38 -12.88 -2.44
C PRO A 24 -42.95 -12.77 -0.97
N SER A 25 -43.92 -12.82 -0.06
CA SER A 25 -43.73 -12.80 1.39
C SER A 25 -42.91 -14.01 1.87
N PRO A 26 -42.08 -13.88 2.93
CA PRO A 26 -41.40 -15.01 3.53
C PRO A 26 -42.40 -15.93 4.26
N PRO A 27 -42.10 -17.24 4.39
CA PRO A 27 -42.95 -18.18 5.12
C PRO A 27 -42.94 -17.86 6.63
N PRO A 28 -43.99 -18.25 7.37
CA PRO A 28 -44.05 -18.01 8.81
C PRO A 28 -43.02 -18.87 9.55
N LEU A 29 -42.43 -18.30 10.60
CA LEU A 29 -41.54 -19.00 11.54
C LEU A 29 -42.31 -20.11 12.29
N PRO A 30 -41.71 -21.29 12.51
CA PRO A 30 -42.32 -22.32 13.34
C PRO A 30 -42.42 -21.87 14.80
N SER A 31 -43.54 -22.20 15.43
CA SER A 31 -43.86 -21.95 16.84
C SER A 31 -42.87 -22.61 17.80
N SER A 32 -42.48 -21.86 18.82
CA SER A 32 -41.67 -22.32 19.95
C SER A 32 -42.35 -23.43 20.75
N GLN A 33 -41.77 -24.62 20.76
CA GLN A 33 -41.78 -25.59 21.86
C GLN A 33 -40.61 -26.57 21.62
N ASP A 34 -40.05 -27.08 22.73
CA ASP A 34 -38.87 -27.96 22.83
C ASP A 34 -37.48 -27.31 22.72
N GLY A 35 -37.20 -26.43 23.68
CA GLY A 35 -35.84 -26.18 24.16
C GLY A 35 -35.49 -27.15 25.30
N ARG A 36 -34.74 -28.21 24.96
CA ARG A 36 -33.89 -29.07 25.80
C ARG A 36 -33.54 -30.29 24.94
N ASP A 37 -32.32 -30.31 24.38
CA ASP A 37 -31.57 -31.51 23.89
C ASP A 37 -30.54 -31.15 22.80
N PHE A 38 -29.76 -30.09 23.00
CA PHE A 38 -28.63 -29.72 22.11
C PHE A 38 -27.40 -29.23 22.89
N LEU A 39 -27.17 -29.77 24.09
CA LEU A 39 -26.10 -29.30 24.99
C LEU A 39 -25.34 -30.42 25.72
N ASN A 40 -25.37 -31.66 25.23
CA ASN A 40 -24.71 -32.79 25.90
C ASN A 40 -23.73 -33.63 25.07
N ASP A 41 -23.45 -33.32 23.80
CA ASP A 41 -22.61 -34.20 22.95
C ASP A 41 -21.21 -33.62 22.58
N CYS A 42 -20.67 -32.70 23.38
CA CYS A 42 -19.29 -32.20 23.17
C CYS A 42 -18.50 -32.04 24.49
N LEU A 43 -18.41 -33.09 25.30
CA LEU A 43 -17.40 -33.17 26.37
C LEU A 43 -16.65 -34.50 26.22
N PRO A 44 -15.36 -34.50 25.85
CA PRO A 44 -14.54 -35.69 26.02
C PRO A 44 -14.24 -35.91 27.51
N ASP A 45 -14.24 -37.19 27.91
CA ASP A 45 -13.99 -37.65 29.28
C ASP A 45 -12.64 -37.13 29.82
N ASP A 46 -12.69 -36.45 30.97
CA ASP A 46 -11.55 -36.11 31.80
C ASP A 46 -11.04 -37.37 32.50
N ASP A 47 -9.85 -37.86 32.12
CA ASP A 47 -8.89 -38.54 33.00
C ASP A 47 -7.60 -38.82 32.20
N GLU A 48 -6.58 -37.98 32.36
CA GLU A 48 -5.16 -38.39 32.44
C GLU A 48 -4.23 -37.18 32.70
N ASP A 49 -3.60 -37.21 33.88
CA ASP A 49 -2.37 -36.52 34.32
C ASP A 49 -2.04 -35.13 33.75
N ALA A 50 -2.45 -34.10 34.50
CA ALA A 50 -1.95 -32.73 34.38
C ALA A 50 -0.48 -32.61 34.84
N THR A 51 0.46 -33.03 33.99
CA THR A 51 1.82 -32.44 34.03
C THR A 51 1.75 -31.04 33.44
N SER A 52 2.09 -30.04 34.25
CA SER A 52 2.08 -28.62 33.89
C SER A 52 2.97 -28.32 32.67
N SER A 53 2.40 -28.36 31.47
CA SER A 53 3.00 -27.73 30.29
C SER A 53 2.70 -26.23 30.36
N GLN A 54 3.72 -25.41 30.62
CA GLN A 54 3.62 -23.97 30.42
C GLN A 54 3.18 -23.70 28.98
N PRO A 55 2.19 -22.82 28.71
CA PRO A 55 1.87 -22.44 27.35
C PRO A 55 3.13 -21.87 26.70
N ALA A 56 3.47 -22.41 25.52
CA ALA A 56 4.63 -21.99 24.74
C ALA A 56 4.71 -20.46 24.68
N MET A 57 5.88 -19.89 24.98
CA MET A 57 6.12 -18.45 24.86
C MET A 57 5.68 -18.01 23.45
N VAL A 58 4.60 -17.22 23.38
CA VAL A 58 4.01 -16.83 22.09
C VAL A 58 4.96 -15.84 21.42
N HIS A 59 5.75 -16.34 20.46
CA HIS A 59 6.62 -15.50 19.66
C HIS A 59 5.81 -14.91 18.50
N TRP A 60 5.32 -13.68 18.65
CA TRP A 60 4.54 -12.99 17.61
C TRP A 60 5.37 -12.68 16.35
N LYS A 61 6.68 -12.48 16.50
CA LYS A 61 7.53 -11.97 15.42
C LYS A 61 7.67 -12.97 14.28
N ARG A 62 7.96 -12.44 13.10
CA ARG A 62 8.36 -13.26 11.95
C ARG A 62 9.64 -14.06 12.26
N PRO A 63 9.86 -15.20 11.59
CA PRO A 63 11.14 -15.88 11.63
C PRO A 63 12.28 -14.92 11.30
N PRO A 64 13.49 -15.09 11.86
CA PRO A 64 14.62 -14.24 11.50
C PRO A 64 14.96 -14.38 10.00
N PRO A 65 15.30 -13.29 9.30
CA PRO A 65 15.61 -13.35 7.88
C PRO A 65 16.90 -14.15 7.62
N PRO A 66 17.02 -14.81 6.46
CA PRO A 66 18.25 -15.49 6.09
C PRO A 66 19.41 -14.50 5.97
N LYS A 67 20.63 -15.00 6.16
CA LYS A 67 21.85 -14.22 5.90
C LYS A 67 22.09 -14.19 4.38
N LEU A 68 21.64 -13.13 3.72
CA LEU A 68 21.83 -12.92 2.29
C LEU A 68 23.11 -12.11 2.02
N ASP A 69 23.90 -12.54 1.04
CA ASP A 69 24.95 -11.76 0.40
C ASP A 69 24.43 -11.22 -0.95
N PRO A 70 24.17 -9.90 -1.08
CA PRO A 70 23.66 -9.33 -2.32
C PRO A 70 24.55 -9.53 -3.54
N SER A 71 25.82 -9.94 -3.38
CA SER A 71 26.73 -10.21 -4.49
C SER A 71 26.56 -11.60 -5.10
N SER A 72 26.01 -12.56 -4.36
CA SER A 72 25.86 -13.96 -4.79
C SER A 72 24.43 -14.47 -4.74
N ASP A 73 23.60 -13.92 -3.86
CA ASP A 73 22.27 -14.44 -3.57
C ASP A 73 21.21 -13.58 -4.26
N PRO A 74 20.18 -14.16 -4.87
CA PRO A 74 19.00 -13.43 -5.28
C PRO A 74 18.07 -13.20 -4.08
N LEU A 75 17.21 -12.17 -4.16
CA LEU A 75 16.10 -11.97 -3.23
C LEU A 75 14.78 -12.17 -3.98
N VAL A 76 13.98 -13.13 -3.54
CA VAL A 76 12.69 -13.46 -4.15
C VAL A 76 11.56 -13.27 -3.15
N PHE A 77 10.53 -12.51 -3.52
CA PHE A 77 9.38 -12.23 -2.66
C PHE A 77 8.10 -12.00 -3.47
N GLN A 78 6.95 -12.31 -2.90
CA GLN A 78 5.65 -11.97 -3.48
C GLN A 78 5.26 -10.56 -3.04
N GLN A 79 5.04 -9.67 -4.00
CA GLN A 79 4.64 -8.29 -3.71
C GLN A 79 3.16 -8.22 -3.32
N ILE A 80 2.80 -7.33 -2.40
CA ILE A 80 1.43 -7.15 -1.88
C ILE A 80 0.94 -5.72 -2.11
N ASP A 81 1.81 -4.73 -1.89
CA ASP A 81 1.45 -3.31 -2.01
C ASP A 81 2.59 -2.52 -2.66
N ILE A 82 2.21 -1.46 -3.39
CA ILE A 82 3.14 -0.54 -4.06
C ILE A 82 2.69 0.88 -3.79
N ASP A 83 3.63 1.70 -3.32
CA ASP A 83 3.47 3.15 -3.26
C ASP A 83 4.68 3.85 -3.86
N TYR A 84 4.67 5.19 -3.88
CA TYR A 84 5.87 5.96 -4.09
C TYR A 84 6.01 7.08 -3.06
N TYR A 85 7.24 7.53 -2.90
CA TYR A 85 7.56 8.75 -2.16
C TYR A 85 8.52 9.62 -2.97
N VAL A 86 8.66 10.88 -2.56
CA VAL A 86 9.62 11.80 -3.16
C VAL A 86 10.88 11.81 -2.30
N GLY A 87 11.95 11.17 -2.79
CA GLY A 87 13.28 11.24 -2.21
C GLY A 87 13.93 12.59 -2.46
N ALA A 88 14.81 13.03 -1.54
CA ALA A 88 15.49 14.32 -1.66
C ALA A 88 16.54 14.37 -2.80
N SER A 89 17.15 13.22 -3.09
CA SER A 89 18.13 13.02 -4.17
C SER A 89 18.22 11.54 -4.51
N THR A 90 18.78 11.25 -5.68
CA THR A 90 19.11 9.87 -6.09
C THR A 90 20.04 9.21 -5.07
N VAL A 91 19.72 7.96 -4.73
CA VAL A 91 20.59 7.11 -3.91
C VAL A 91 21.84 6.78 -4.75
N PRO A 92 23.05 7.04 -4.26
CA PRO A 92 24.21 6.85 -5.11
C PRO A 92 24.39 5.37 -5.52
N GLY A 93 24.78 5.17 -6.78
CA GLY A 93 24.76 3.85 -7.43
C GLY A 93 23.38 3.37 -7.92
N MET A 94 22.31 4.11 -7.69
CA MET A 94 20.99 3.89 -8.30
C MET A 94 20.77 4.84 -9.49
N PRO A 95 19.96 4.45 -10.49
CA PRO A 95 19.59 5.35 -11.58
C PRO A 95 18.68 6.47 -11.09
N GLY A 96 18.77 7.62 -11.75
CA GLY A 96 17.95 8.79 -11.43
C GLY A 96 18.66 10.11 -11.71
N MET A 97 18.00 11.21 -11.36
CA MET A 97 18.56 12.55 -11.54
C MET A 97 19.70 12.80 -10.56
N GLY A 98 20.85 13.31 -11.05
CA GLY A 98 22.01 13.56 -10.18
C GLY A 98 21.78 14.59 -9.07
N THR A 99 20.77 15.46 -9.19
CA THR A 99 20.40 16.44 -8.15
C THR A 99 18.91 16.76 -8.17
N GLY A 100 18.33 17.03 -7.00
CA GLY A 100 16.92 17.42 -6.84
C GLY A 100 16.02 16.25 -6.44
N PRO A 101 14.74 16.54 -6.16
CA PRO A 101 13.78 15.54 -5.72
C PRO A 101 13.55 14.49 -6.81
N VAL A 102 13.44 13.22 -6.40
CA VAL A 102 13.21 12.07 -7.30
C VAL A 102 12.05 11.21 -6.80
N PRO A 103 11.23 10.65 -7.70
CA PRO A 103 10.23 9.66 -7.31
C PRO A 103 10.92 8.31 -7.09
N VAL A 104 10.63 7.67 -5.96
CA VAL A 104 11.11 6.32 -5.62
C VAL A 104 9.89 5.49 -5.30
N LEU A 105 9.72 4.36 -5.99
CA LEU A 105 8.65 3.42 -5.66
C LEU A 105 9.08 2.54 -4.49
N ARG A 106 8.15 2.20 -3.60
CA ARG A 106 8.32 1.15 -2.59
C ARG A 106 7.39 0.02 -2.91
N MET A 107 7.96 -1.18 -2.92
CA MET A 107 7.22 -2.41 -3.09
C MET A 107 7.36 -3.24 -1.81
N PHE A 108 6.24 -3.51 -1.18
CA PHE A 108 6.16 -4.32 0.05
C PHE A 108 5.75 -5.74 -0.29
N GLY A 109 6.30 -6.71 0.41
CA GLY A 109 5.93 -8.10 0.19
C GLY A 109 6.60 -9.09 1.13
N VAL A 110 6.44 -10.37 0.83
CA VAL A 110 6.82 -11.48 1.72
C VAL A 110 7.58 -12.56 0.96
N THR A 111 8.70 -13.02 1.51
CA THR A 111 9.46 -14.16 0.95
C THR A 111 8.69 -15.48 1.13
N SER A 112 9.06 -16.54 0.42
CA SER A 112 8.52 -17.89 0.67
C SER A 112 8.66 -18.34 2.13
N ASP A 113 9.72 -17.89 2.81
CA ASP A 113 10.00 -18.22 4.21
C ASP A 113 9.29 -17.29 5.22
N GLY A 114 8.40 -16.40 4.75
CA GLY A 114 7.60 -15.53 5.63
C GLY A 114 8.31 -14.28 6.16
N ASN A 115 9.39 -13.83 5.51
CA ASN A 115 10.09 -12.60 5.89
C ASN A 115 9.51 -11.38 5.18
N SER A 116 9.32 -10.26 5.88
CA SER A 116 8.84 -9.03 5.27
C SER A 116 9.94 -8.26 4.55
N VAL A 117 9.61 -7.79 3.35
CA VAL A 117 10.52 -7.11 2.42
C VAL A 117 9.96 -5.73 2.06
N CYS A 118 10.82 -4.72 2.09
CA CYS A 118 10.62 -3.45 1.40
C CYS A 118 11.71 -3.26 0.34
N SER A 119 11.31 -3.23 -0.93
CA SER A 119 12.20 -2.94 -2.04
C SER A 119 11.95 -1.51 -2.54
N HIS A 120 12.98 -0.68 -2.47
CA HIS A 120 12.98 0.68 -3.00
C HIS A 120 13.48 0.66 -4.45
N ILE A 121 12.61 1.04 -5.38
CA ILE A 121 12.83 0.94 -6.81
C ILE A 121 13.09 2.32 -7.38
N HIS A 122 14.27 2.49 -7.97
CA HIS A 122 14.81 3.77 -8.42
C HIS A 122 14.82 3.91 -9.94
N GLY A 123 14.78 5.15 -10.43
CA GLY A 123 15.03 5.50 -11.84
C GLY A 123 13.80 5.51 -12.75
N PHE A 124 12.63 5.07 -12.27
CA PHE A 124 11.41 5.16 -13.05
C PHE A 124 10.87 6.60 -13.05
N LEU A 125 10.56 7.14 -14.23
CA LEU A 125 10.14 8.54 -14.39
C LEU A 125 8.78 8.64 -15.08
N PRO A 126 7.91 9.56 -14.64
CA PRO A 126 6.60 9.77 -15.26
C PRO A 126 6.74 10.41 -16.64
N TYR A 127 5.84 10.03 -17.55
CA TYR A 127 5.82 10.57 -18.91
C TYR A 127 4.40 10.58 -19.49
N PHE A 128 4.21 11.32 -20.58
CA PHE A 128 3.00 11.31 -21.40
C PHE A 128 3.36 11.50 -22.87
N PHE A 129 2.37 11.41 -23.77
CA PHE A 129 2.60 11.55 -25.21
C PHE A 129 1.80 12.69 -25.84
N VAL A 130 2.36 13.30 -26.87
CA VAL A 130 1.67 14.21 -27.81
C VAL A 130 2.06 13.87 -29.25
N PRO A 131 1.20 14.10 -30.26
CA PRO A 131 1.58 13.92 -31.66
C PRO A 131 2.75 14.83 -32.04
N ALA A 132 3.67 14.31 -32.83
CA ALA A 132 4.73 15.14 -33.41
C ALA A 132 4.14 15.99 -34.54
N PRO A 133 4.45 17.31 -34.61
CA PRO A 133 4.08 18.13 -35.76
C PRO A 133 4.65 17.57 -37.06
N ARG A 134 4.02 17.91 -38.19
CA ARG A 134 4.58 17.58 -39.50
C ARG A 134 5.98 18.18 -39.65
N ASP A 135 6.90 17.40 -40.18
CA ASP A 135 8.32 17.76 -40.36
C ASP A 135 9.10 17.97 -39.04
N PHE A 136 8.51 17.57 -37.90
CA PHE A 136 9.24 17.48 -36.64
C PHE A 136 10.30 16.36 -36.71
N SER A 137 11.44 16.60 -36.05
CA SER A 137 12.59 15.71 -36.08
C SER A 137 13.32 15.78 -34.74
N THR A 138 14.24 14.84 -34.51
CA THR A 138 15.01 14.75 -33.25
C THR A 138 15.79 16.02 -32.92
N GLN A 139 16.15 16.83 -33.93
CA GLN A 139 16.84 18.11 -33.75
C GLN A 139 15.99 19.14 -33.00
N HIS A 140 14.66 19.02 -33.07
CA HIS A 140 13.71 19.93 -32.44
C HIS A 140 13.36 19.54 -31.00
N CYS A 141 13.67 18.31 -30.57
CA CYS A 141 13.36 17.80 -29.23
C CYS A 141 13.95 18.66 -28.11
N ALA A 142 15.21 19.09 -28.23
CA ALA A 142 15.88 19.91 -27.22
C ALA A 142 15.18 21.26 -27.03
N THR A 143 14.77 21.90 -28.14
CA THR A 143 14.04 23.17 -28.13
C THR A 143 12.66 22.98 -27.50
N PHE A 144 11.92 21.94 -27.87
CA PHE A 144 10.62 21.61 -27.26
C PHE A 144 10.76 21.40 -25.75
N ARG A 145 11.70 20.54 -25.33
CA ARG A 145 11.98 20.27 -23.91
C ARG A 145 12.25 21.57 -23.15
N SER A 146 13.13 22.41 -23.67
CA SER A 146 13.51 23.68 -23.03
C SER A 146 12.32 24.63 -22.91
N ALA A 147 11.50 24.74 -23.95
CA ALA A 147 10.31 25.59 -23.96
C ALA A 147 9.28 25.11 -22.91
N LEU A 148 8.98 23.81 -22.87
CA LEU A 148 8.05 23.25 -21.89
C LEU A 148 8.60 23.33 -20.46
N ASN A 149 9.88 23.01 -20.27
CA ASN A 149 10.54 23.15 -18.97
C ASN A 149 10.43 24.58 -18.44
N THR A 150 10.69 25.58 -19.29
CA THR A 150 10.59 27.00 -18.91
C THR A 150 9.17 27.37 -18.52
N ALA A 151 8.16 26.92 -19.29
CA ALA A 151 6.76 27.17 -18.98
C ALA A 151 6.34 26.56 -17.63
N VAL A 152 6.67 25.28 -17.39
CA VAL A 152 6.33 24.58 -16.14
C VAL A 152 7.08 25.18 -14.96
N MET A 153 8.38 25.46 -15.08
CA MET A 153 9.17 26.11 -14.03
C MET A 153 8.70 27.55 -13.72
N GLY A 154 8.08 28.21 -14.70
CA GLY A 154 7.45 29.52 -14.57
C GLY A 154 6.05 29.48 -13.92
N ASP A 155 5.38 28.33 -13.91
CA ASP A 155 4.11 28.08 -13.20
C ASP A 155 4.35 27.78 -11.71
N LEU A 156 5.49 27.14 -11.38
CA LEU A 156 5.87 26.74 -10.02
C LEU A 156 6.36 27.87 -9.09
N ARG A 157 6.10 29.16 -9.39
CA ARG A 157 6.82 30.35 -8.84
C ARG A 157 7.06 30.37 -7.32
N SER A 158 6.17 29.77 -6.53
CA SER A 158 6.26 29.76 -5.05
C SER A 158 6.46 28.36 -4.43
N SER A 159 6.41 27.28 -5.24
CA SER A 159 6.42 25.88 -4.78
C SER A 159 7.42 25.06 -5.58
N ARG A 160 8.65 25.56 -5.72
CA ARG A 160 9.68 24.89 -6.51
C ARG A 160 10.22 23.63 -5.83
N ASP A 161 10.06 23.42 -4.52
CA ASP A 161 10.46 22.19 -3.81
C ASP A 161 11.84 21.63 -4.21
N ASN A 162 12.84 22.50 -4.42
CA ASN A 162 14.18 22.16 -4.92
C ASN A 162 14.22 21.46 -6.31
N ILE A 163 13.13 21.49 -7.07
CA ILE A 163 13.04 21.06 -8.46
C ILE A 163 13.89 22.00 -9.31
N ARG A 164 14.89 21.44 -9.99
CA ARG A 164 15.78 22.18 -10.91
C ARG A 164 15.29 22.12 -12.35
N GLU A 165 14.84 20.94 -12.76
CA GLU A 165 14.24 20.70 -14.07
C GLU A 165 12.92 19.95 -13.89
N ALA A 166 11.88 20.44 -14.55
CA ALA A 166 10.56 19.84 -14.56
C ALA A 166 10.40 18.85 -15.72
N VAL A 167 10.93 19.18 -16.91
CA VAL A 167 10.85 18.34 -18.11
C VAL A 167 12.24 17.81 -18.44
N LEU A 168 12.43 16.51 -18.32
CA LEU A 168 13.74 15.86 -18.40
C LEU A 168 14.10 15.47 -19.82
N ALA A 169 13.14 14.93 -20.56
CA ALA A 169 13.38 14.44 -21.92
C ALA A 169 12.16 14.66 -22.80
N VAL A 170 12.42 14.85 -24.09
CA VAL A 170 11.43 14.80 -25.16
C VAL A 170 12.01 13.91 -26.25
N GLU A 171 11.37 12.79 -26.51
CA GLU A 171 11.89 11.75 -27.41
C GLU A 171 10.88 11.44 -28.49
N MET A 172 11.32 11.27 -29.74
CA MET A 172 10.43 10.83 -30.81
C MET A 172 10.18 9.33 -30.69
N CYS A 173 8.92 8.93 -30.86
CA CYS A 173 8.52 7.52 -30.91
C CYS A 173 7.40 7.31 -31.93
N ARG A 174 7.29 6.09 -32.45
CA ARG A 174 6.18 5.72 -33.34
C ARG A 174 5.07 5.07 -32.53
N LYS A 175 3.86 5.61 -32.62
CA LYS A 175 2.66 5.12 -31.92
C LYS A 175 1.43 5.26 -32.81
N SER A 176 0.35 4.60 -32.45
CA SER A 176 -0.97 4.76 -33.06
C SER A 176 -2.01 5.04 -31.97
N SER A 177 -2.99 5.90 -32.26
CA SER A 177 -4.14 6.08 -31.38
C SER A 177 -4.95 4.80 -31.30
N ILE A 178 -5.40 4.43 -30.10
CA ILE A 178 -6.36 3.34 -29.90
C ILE A 178 -7.76 3.68 -30.46
N TYR A 179 -8.09 4.97 -30.55
CA TYR A 179 -9.38 5.43 -31.03
C TYR A 179 -9.37 5.60 -32.55
N GLY A 180 -10.17 4.78 -33.26
CA GLY A 180 -10.26 4.77 -34.72
C GLY A 180 -9.50 3.61 -35.36
N PHE A 181 -9.73 3.39 -36.65
CA PHE A 181 -8.99 2.39 -37.43
C PHE A 181 -8.08 3.09 -38.44
N TYR A 182 -6.78 2.92 -38.27
CA TYR A 182 -5.74 3.59 -39.08
C TYR A 182 -4.97 2.62 -39.98
N PHE A 183 -5.59 1.50 -40.39
CA PHE A 183 -4.95 0.53 -41.29
C PHE A 183 -3.55 0.05 -40.84
N ASN A 184 -3.33 -0.05 -39.52
CA ASN A 184 -2.05 -0.36 -38.89
C ASN A 184 -0.91 0.63 -39.19
N GLU A 185 -1.23 1.86 -39.59
CA GLU A 185 -0.25 2.93 -39.76
C GLU A 185 0.14 3.55 -38.41
N MET A 186 1.45 3.73 -38.22
CA MET A 186 2.02 4.36 -37.05
C MET A 186 2.42 5.81 -37.37
N SER A 187 2.04 6.74 -36.50
CA SER A 187 2.41 8.15 -36.61
C SER A 187 3.55 8.49 -35.64
N ASP A 188 4.22 9.61 -35.88
CA ASP A 188 5.25 10.12 -34.99
C ASP A 188 4.60 10.83 -33.80
N PHE A 189 5.08 10.49 -32.61
CA PHE A 189 4.70 11.06 -31.33
C PHE A 189 5.95 11.54 -30.60
N LEU A 190 5.74 12.46 -29.65
CA LEU A 190 6.74 12.90 -28.70
C LEU A 190 6.39 12.31 -27.32
N ARG A 191 7.31 11.54 -26.76
CA ARG A 191 7.28 11.13 -25.35
C ARG A 191 7.89 12.25 -24.52
N VAL A 192 7.11 12.83 -23.63
CA VAL A 192 7.53 13.91 -22.73
C VAL A 192 7.71 13.33 -21.33
N THR A 193 8.95 13.23 -20.87
CA THR A 193 9.31 12.73 -19.54
C THR A 193 9.48 13.90 -18.57
N VAL A 194 8.84 13.83 -17.40
CA VAL A 194 8.90 14.86 -16.35
C VAL A 194 9.56 14.31 -15.09
N SER A 195 10.03 15.20 -14.21
CA SER A 195 10.83 14.78 -13.04
C SER A 195 10.04 14.21 -11.89
N LEU A 196 8.77 14.60 -11.72
CA LEU A 196 7.91 14.13 -10.62
C LEU A 196 6.48 13.90 -11.11
N PRO A 197 5.74 12.92 -10.55
CA PRO A 197 4.37 12.61 -10.99
C PRO A 197 3.44 13.82 -10.95
N LYS A 198 3.56 14.66 -9.91
CA LYS A 198 2.78 15.90 -9.75
C LYS A 198 2.98 16.92 -10.88
N LEU A 199 4.06 16.81 -11.66
CA LEU A 199 4.38 17.73 -12.75
C LEU A 199 3.74 17.33 -14.09
N VAL A 200 3.13 16.14 -14.19
CA VAL A 200 2.39 15.73 -15.39
C VAL A 200 1.20 16.67 -15.65
N ALA A 201 0.44 17.02 -14.61
CA ALA A 201 -0.73 17.89 -14.73
C ALA A 201 -0.41 19.32 -15.25
N PRO A 202 0.56 20.07 -14.69
CA PRO A 202 0.95 21.37 -15.25
C PRO A 202 1.61 21.24 -16.63
N ALA A 203 2.44 20.22 -16.87
CA ALA A 203 3.05 20.00 -18.19
C ALA A 203 1.98 19.75 -19.27
N ARG A 204 0.98 18.90 -18.98
CA ARG A 204 -0.19 18.66 -19.85
C ARG A 204 -0.93 19.95 -20.17
N ARG A 205 -1.15 20.82 -19.18
CA ARG A 205 -1.88 22.08 -19.38
C ARG A 205 -1.10 23.08 -20.24
N LEU A 206 0.22 23.11 -20.09
CA LEU A 206 1.09 24.12 -20.69
C LEU A 206 1.69 23.71 -22.04
N VAL A 207 1.59 22.44 -22.44
CA VAL A 207 2.16 21.96 -23.71
C VAL A 207 1.54 22.64 -24.94
N SER A 208 0.27 23.04 -24.88
CA SER A 208 -0.37 23.84 -25.94
C SER A 208 -0.08 25.35 -25.85
N CYS A 209 0.65 25.80 -24.81
CA CYS A 209 0.97 27.21 -24.57
C CYS A 209 2.41 27.57 -24.96
N ILE A 210 3.23 26.59 -25.35
CA ILE A 210 4.62 26.83 -25.77
C ILE A 210 4.72 27.08 -27.27
N SER A 211 5.73 27.84 -27.67
CA SER A 211 6.09 28.05 -29.07
C SER A 211 7.42 27.38 -29.38
N VAL A 212 7.44 26.51 -30.39
CA VAL A 212 8.63 25.75 -30.80
C VAL A 212 8.92 26.06 -32.27
N PRO A 213 9.96 26.84 -32.59
CA PRO A 213 10.35 27.09 -33.99
C PRO A 213 10.79 25.81 -34.71
N PRO A 214 10.49 25.66 -36.02
CA PRO A 214 9.71 26.56 -36.88
C PRO A 214 8.17 26.40 -36.77
N PHE A 215 7.69 25.49 -35.92
CA PHE A 215 6.28 25.08 -35.82
C PHE A 215 5.36 26.10 -35.14
N GLY A 216 5.92 27.03 -34.37
CA GLY A 216 5.14 28.00 -33.60
C GLY A 216 4.41 27.36 -32.42
N GLN A 217 3.25 27.91 -32.06
CA GLN A 217 2.40 27.35 -31.02
C GLN A 217 1.38 26.39 -31.64
N ILE A 218 1.31 25.18 -31.10
CA ILE A 218 0.42 24.11 -31.55
C ILE A 218 -0.49 23.71 -30.41
N ASP A 219 -1.76 23.48 -30.71
CA ASP A 219 -2.68 22.84 -29.78
C ASP A 219 -2.52 21.32 -29.87
N TYR A 220 -2.03 20.69 -28.80
CA TYR A 220 -1.75 19.27 -28.77
C TYR A 220 -2.89 18.48 -28.14
N GLN A 221 -3.32 17.42 -28.82
CA GLN A 221 -4.04 16.33 -28.17
C GLN A 221 -3.06 15.56 -27.27
N VAL A 222 -3.30 15.57 -25.96
CA VAL A 222 -2.43 14.86 -25.00
C VAL A 222 -2.97 13.46 -24.74
N TYR A 223 -2.06 12.48 -24.70
CA TYR A 223 -2.34 11.07 -24.46
C TYR A 223 -1.63 10.58 -23.21
N GLU A 224 -2.28 9.65 -22.49
CA GLU A 224 -1.72 8.95 -21.32
C GLU A 224 -1.25 9.83 -20.15
N ALA A 225 -1.64 11.11 -20.12
CA ALA A 225 -1.32 12.05 -19.04
C ALA A 225 -2.26 11.98 -17.81
N ASN A 226 -3.05 10.92 -17.70
CA ASN A 226 -4.02 10.72 -16.61
C ASN A 226 -4.02 9.25 -16.16
N ILE A 227 -2.82 8.69 -16.01
CA ILE A 227 -2.58 7.35 -15.52
C ILE A 227 -1.71 7.50 -14.27
N ASP A 228 -2.11 6.83 -13.20
CA ASP A 228 -1.40 6.89 -11.92
C ASP A 228 0.02 6.33 -12.08
N PHE A 229 0.96 6.86 -11.30
CA PHE A 229 2.38 6.61 -11.50
C PHE A 229 2.75 5.14 -11.23
N GLU A 230 2.13 4.55 -10.22
CA GLU A 230 2.24 3.17 -9.80
C GLU A 230 1.66 2.23 -10.87
N VAL A 231 0.48 2.57 -11.41
CA VAL A 231 -0.15 1.80 -12.50
C VAL A 231 0.71 1.85 -13.76
N ARG A 232 1.26 3.02 -14.08
CA ARG A 232 2.20 3.19 -15.19
C ARG A 232 3.44 2.32 -15.00
N PHE A 233 4.03 2.35 -13.81
CA PHE A 233 5.17 1.51 -13.45
C PHE A 233 4.85 0.01 -13.63
N MET A 234 3.71 -0.44 -13.12
CA MET A 234 3.25 -1.82 -13.24
C MET A 234 3.11 -2.27 -14.69
N VAL A 235 2.45 -1.46 -15.53
CA VAL A 235 2.27 -1.76 -16.95
C VAL A 235 3.61 -1.83 -17.69
N ASP A 236 4.50 -0.86 -17.45
CA ASP A 236 5.77 -0.75 -18.18
C ASP A 236 6.78 -1.84 -17.79
N THR A 237 6.71 -2.33 -16.55
CA THR A 237 7.62 -3.37 -16.02
C THR A 237 7.01 -4.77 -16.02
N GLY A 238 5.76 -4.93 -16.45
CA GLY A 238 5.05 -6.21 -16.43
C GLY A 238 4.64 -6.69 -15.03
N VAL A 239 4.78 -5.86 -14.00
CA VAL A 239 4.35 -6.17 -12.63
C VAL A 239 2.83 -6.17 -12.58
N VAL A 240 2.25 -7.30 -12.17
CA VAL A 240 0.82 -7.42 -11.87
C VAL A 240 0.60 -7.61 -10.37
N GLY A 241 -0.65 -7.49 -9.93
CA GLY A 241 -1.03 -7.70 -8.53
C GLY A 241 -0.61 -9.08 -8.01
N CYS A 242 -0.07 -9.12 -6.79
CA CYS A 242 0.37 -10.35 -6.11
C CYS A 242 1.38 -11.20 -6.90
N SER A 243 2.17 -10.60 -7.80
CA SER A 243 3.22 -11.29 -8.55
C SER A 243 4.46 -11.56 -7.71
N TRP A 244 5.23 -12.57 -8.11
CA TRP A 244 6.55 -12.82 -7.56
C TRP A 244 7.58 -11.92 -8.23
N ILE A 245 8.46 -11.35 -7.41
CA ILE A 245 9.49 -10.41 -7.79
C ILE A 245 10.84 -11.00 -7.38
N GLU A 246 11.77 -11.00 -8.31
CA GLU A 246 13.14 -11.45 -8.09
C GLU A 246 14.10 -10.29 -8.30
N LEU A 247 14.96 -10.08 -7.31
CA LEU A 247 16.11 -9.19 -7.40
C LEU A 247 17.35 -10.06 -7.61
N PRO A 248 17.95 -10.07 -8.81
CA PRO A 248 19.10 -10.93 -9.10
C PRO A 248 20.33 -10.56 -8.25
N ALA A 249 21.22 -11.53 -8.06
CA ALA A 249 22.51 -11.31 -7.43
C ALA A 249 23.29 -10.18 -8.13
N GLY A 250 23.90 -9.31 -7.33
CA GLY A 250 24.66 -8.13 -7.76
C GLY A 250 23.81 -6.92 -8.15
N LYS A 251 22.47 -7.04 -8.16
CA LYS A 251 21.56 -5.99 -8.65
C LYS A 251 20.87 -5.19 -7.55
N TYR A 252 20.80 -5.71 -6.34
CA TYR A 252 20.21 -5.02 -5.20
C TYR A 252 21.24 -4.74 -4.11
N ARG A 253 20.90 -3.82 -3.20
CA ARG A 253 21.77 -3.44 -2.08
C ARG A 253 20.96 -3.27 -0.82
N PHE A 254 21.48 -3.69 0.33
CA PHE A 254 20.86 -3.38 1.61
C PHE A 254 21.04 -1.89 1.97
N ARG A 255 19.98 -1.25 2.47
CA ARG A 255 20.05 0.15 2.94
C ARG A 255 21.01 0.34 4.12
N ASN A 256 21.10 -0.64 5.00
CA ASN A 256 21.89 -0.56 6.23
C ASN A 256 23.41 -0.81 6.05
N GLN A 257 23.89 -1.18 4.87
CA GLN A 257 25.31 -1.45 4.64
C GLN A 257 26.05 -0.21 4.09
N SER A 258 27.01 0.28 4.87
CA SER A 258 28.06 1.18 4.36
C SER A 258 28.97 0.38 3.42
N GLN A 259 29.05 0.74 2.15
CA GLN A 259 30.05 0.15 1.27
C GLN A 259 31.33 0.99 1.27
N THR A 260 32.44 0.34 1.64
CA THR A 260 33.75 0.69 1.12
C THR A 260 33.82 0.15 -0.31
N CYS A 261 34.14 1.02 -1.27
CA CYS A 261 34.21 0.64 -2.67
C CYS A 261 35.32 -0.40 -2.85
N GLY A 262 34.95 -1.66 -3.10
CA GLY A 262 35.88 -2.71 -3.52
C GLY A 262 36.49 -2.36 -4.87
N THR A 263 37.80 -2.53 -4.96
CA THR A 263 38.66 -2.23 -6.11
C THR A 263 38.18 -2.87 -7.41
N GLY A 264 37.58 -2.05 -8.28
CA GLY A 264 37.43 -2.30 -9.71
C GLY A 264 37.92 -1.08 -10.46
N THR A 265 39.00 -1.24 -11.23
CA THR A 265 39.76 -0.19 -11.89
C THR A 265 38.89 0.59 -12.89
N LEU A 266 38.29 1.70 -12.45
CA LEU A 266 37.87 2.77 -13.35
C LEU A 266 39.06 3.72 -13.53
N ILE A 267 39.61 3.74 -14.73
CA ILE A 267 40.58 4.74 -15.16
C ILE A 267 39.86 6.09 -15.18
N GLY A 268 40.08 6.88 -14.14
CA GLY A 268 39.54 8.23 -14.02
C GLY A 268 39.66 8.75 -12.59
N GLY A 269 40.73 9.50 -12.30
CA GLY A 269 41.04 10.01 -10.97
C GLY A 269 39.92 10.88 -10.39
N GLY A 270 39.30 10.40 -9.32
CA GLY A 270 38.42 11.12 -8.44
C GLY A 270 38.26 10.29 -7.17
N GLY A 271 38.59 10.86 -6.01
CA GLY A 271 38.66 10.13 -4.74
C GLY A 271 37.40 9.31 -4.47
N ALA A 272 37.58 8.09 -3.96
CA ALA A 272 36.50 7.27 -3.44
C ALA A 272 35.85 8.01 -2.26
N SER A 273 34.80 8.77 -2.54
CA SER A 273 33.95 9.32 -1.51
C SER A 273 33.26 8.13 -0.85
N GLU A 274 33.59 7.85 0.41
CA GLU A 274 32.79 6.97 1.24
C GLU A 274 31.32 7.35 1.09
N MET A 275 30.56 6.44 0.53
CA MET A 275 29.17 6.66 0.19
C MET A 275 28.37 6.42 1.45
N LYS A 276 27.85 7.48 2.08
CA LYS A 276 27.11 7.32 3.34
C LYS A 276 25.92 6.39 3.12
N PRO A 277 25.75 5.33 3.94
CA PRO A 277 24.62 4.42 3.83
C PRO A 277 23.32 5.21 4.01
N HIS A 278 22.31 4.89 3.18
CA HIS A 278 21.00 5.47 3.34
C HIS A 278 20.26 4.67 4.41
N PRO A 279 19.93 5.24 5.59
CA PRO A 279 19.34 4.46 6.67
C PRO A 279 18.01 3.81 6.24
N PRO A 280 17.69 2.62 6.77
CA PRO A 280 16.35 2.04 6.69
C PRO A 280 15.30 3.03 7.19
N VAL A 281 14.16 3.08 6.52
CA VAL A 281 13.03 3.96 6.88
C VAL A 281 11.74 3.19 7.14
N THR A 282 11.77 1.86 6.98
CA THR A 282 10.64 0.97 7.25
C THR A 282 10.93 0.09 8.47
N ARG A 283 9.97 -0.78 8.82
CA ARG A 283 10.12 -1.81 9.85
C ARG A 283 10.22 -3.22 9.29
N CYS A 284 10.28 -3.36 7.96
CA CYS A 284 10.45 -4.67 7.31
C CYS A 284 11.78 -5.29 7.71
N GLN A 285 11.84 -6.62 7.74
CA GLN A 285 13.07 -7.34 8.11
C GLN A 285 14.17 -7.17 7.08
N ILE A 286 13.79 -7.06 5.80
CA ILE A 286 14.69 -6.91 4.65
C ILE A 286 14.33 -5.58 3.96
N GLU A 287 15.27 -4.63 3.91
CA GLU A 287 15.08 -3.35 3.23
C GLU A 287 16.23 -3.08 2.25
N VAL A 288 15.89 -3.00 0.96
CA VAL A 288 16.84 -2.97 -0.14
C VAL A 288 16.56 -1.86 -1.16
N ASP A 289 17.58 -1.45 -1.90
CA ASP A 289 17.48 -0.56 -3.06
C ASP A 289 17.80 -1.35 -4.35
N VAL A 290 17.04 -1.11 -5.41
CA VAL A 290 17.23 -1.71 -6.75
C VAL A 290 16.84 -0.73 -7.87
N SER A 291 17.44 -0.89 -9.05
CA SER A 291 17.02 -0.19 -10.27
C SER A 291 15.69 -0.75 -10.79
N TYR A 292 14.83 0.09 -11.35
CA TYR A 292 13.62 -0.36 -12.04
C TYR A 292 13.90 -1.25 -13.28
N GLU A 293 15.13 -1.22 -13.79
CA GLU A 293 15.57 -2.00 -14.95
C GLU A 293 16.16 -3.36 -14.58
N ASP A 294 16.46 -3.59 -13.31
CA ASP A 294 17.26 -4.75 -12.88
C ASP A 294 16.46 -5.85 -12.17
N PHE A 295 15.23 -5.58 -11.71
CA PHE A 295 14.38 -6.61 -11.11
C PHE A 295 13.62 -7.40 -12.18
N ILE A 296 13.19 -8.60 -11.82
CA ILE A 296 12.40 -9.49 -12.68
C ILE A 296 11.01 -9.62 -12.07
N SER A 297 9.97 -9.40 -12.87
CA SER A 297 8.59 -9.76 -12.52
C SER A 297 8.24 -11.09 -13.17
N HIS A 298 7.85 -12.07 -12.35
CA HIS A 298 7.45 -13.38 -12.82
C HIS A 298 5.95 -13.44 -13.08
N LEU A 299 5.56 -13.98 -14.23
CA LEU A 299 4.17 -14.34 -14.53
C LEU A 299 3.72 -15.48 -13.61
N GLN A 300 2.44 -15.50 -13.22
CA GLN A 300 1.86 -16.51 -12.32
C GLN A 300 1.65 -17.87 -13.03
N GLU A 301 2.74 -18.48 -13.45
CA GLU A 301 2.78 -19.76 -14.13
C GLU A 301 3.79 -20.69 -13.44
N GLY A 302 3.52 -21.99 -13.46
CA GLY A 302 4.40 -22.98 -12.85
C GLY A 302 4.59 -22.75 -11.35
N GLU A 303 5.84 -22.65 -10.91
CA GLU A 303 6.19 -22.44 -9.49
C GLU A 303 5.72 -21.08 -8.95
N TRP A 304 5.57 -20.08 -9.81
CA TRP A 304 5.15 -18.72 -9.45
C TRP A 304 3.64 -18.59 -9.23
N GLN A 305 2.89 -19.69 -9.29
CA GLN A 305 1.50 -19.75 -8.82
C GLN A 305 1.38 -19.91 -7.30
N ALA A 306 2.48 -20.23 -6.63
CA ALA A 306 2.52 -20.31 -5.18
C ALA A 306 2.13 -18.98 -4.53
N ILE A 307 1.59 -19.04 -3.32
CA ILE A 307 1.23 -17.88 -2.52
C ILE A 307 2.16 -17.85 -1.31
N ALA A 308 2.76 -16.70 -1.02
CA ALA A 308 3.60 -16.52 0.15
C ALA A 308 2.79 -16.73 1.44
N PRO A 309 3.42 -17.14 2.55
CA PRO A 309 2.72 -17.35 3.84
C PRO A 309 2.38 -16.01 4.49
N VAL A 310 1.41 -15.30 3.93
CA VAL A 310 0.97 -13.99 4.42
C VAL A 310 0.27 -14.12 5.77
N ARG A 311 0.53 -13.16 6.67
CA ARG A 311 -0.09 -13.04 7.99
C ARG A 311 -1.40 -12.27 7.88
N ILE A 312 -2.51 -12.92 8.20
CA ILE A 312 -3.84 -12.32 8.18
C ILE A 312 -4.28 -12.12 9.63
N LEU A 313 -4.46 -10.86 10.03
CA LEU A 313 -4.95 -10.47 11.35
C LEU A 313 -6.42 -10.09 11.24
N SER A 314 -7.28 -10.74 12.02
CA SER A 314 -8.63 -10.27 12.31
C SER A 314 -8.68 -9.69 13.73
N PHE A 315 -9.33 -8.54 13.89
CA PHE A 315 -9.54 -7.94 15.21
C PHE A 315 -10.93 -7.31 15.35
N ASP A 316 -11.34 -7.12 16.60
CA ASP A 316 -12.61 -6.49 17.01
C ASP A 316 -12.39 -5.74 18.33
N ILE A 317 -13.10 -4.62 18.53
CA ILE A 317 -13.01 -3.81 19.75
C ILE A 317 -14.33 -3.72 20.50
N GLU A 318 -14.25 -3.62 21.82
CA GLU A 318 -15.38 -3.33 22.68
C GLU A 318 -15.22 -1.99 23.40
N CYS A 319 -16.31 -1.23 23.48
CA CYS A 319 -16.33 0.11 24.05
C CYS A 319 -17.44 0.25 25.11
N ALA A 320 -17.13 0.91 26.23
CA ALA A 320 -18.11 1.13 27.30
C ALA A 320 -18.73 2.53 27.22
N ALA A 321 -19.93 2.64 26.62
CA ALA A 321 -20.66 3.91 26.61
C ALA A 321 -21.08 4.36 28.02
N LYS A 322 -20.71 5.57 28.44
CA LYS A 322 -21.05 6.13 29.77
C LYS A 322 -22.55 6.30 29.98
N LYS A 323 -23.31 6.51 28.90
CA LYS A 323 -24.77 6.65 28.93
C LYS A 323 -25.43 5.40 28.37
N LYS A 324 -26.28 4.76 29.17
CA LYS A 324 -27.06 3.59 28.74
C LYS A 324 -27.90 3.91 27.50
N GLY A 325 -27.77 3.07 26.47
CA GLY A 325 -28.48 3.23 25.19
C GLY A 325 -27.92 4.29 24.25
N ALA A 326 -26.78 4.90 24.58
CA ALA A 326 -26.07 5.79 23.66
C ALA A 326 -25.08 5.01 22.79
N PHE A 327 -24.84 5.52 21.59
CA PHE A 327 -23.73 5.06 20.75
C PHE A 327 -22.39 5.54 21.36
N PRO A 328 -21.33 4.72 21.37
CA PRO A 328 -20.03 5.12 21.90
C PRO A 328 -19.42 6.30 21.12
N GLU A 329 -18.83 7.25 21.85
CA GLU A 329 -18.11 8.39 21.28
C GLU A 329 -16.66 8.39 21.77
N ALA A 330 -15.70 8.28 20.84
CA ALA A 330 -14.27 8.11 21.15
C ALA A 330 -13.68 9.19 22.06
N GLN A 331 -14.27 10.39 22.08
CA GLN A 331 -13.82 11.49 22.94
C GLN A 331 -14.07 11.23 24.44
N ARG A 332 -15.03 10.36 24.78
CA ARG A 332 -15.48 10.17 26.18
C ARG A 332 -15.57 8.72 26.62
N ASP A 333 -15.90 7.81 25.72
CA ASP A 333 -16.19 6.41 26.04
C ASP A 333 -14.91 5.58 25.79
N PRO A 334 -14.44 4.80 26.77
CA PRO A 334 -13.20 4.05 26.65
C PRO A 334 -13.34 2.81 25.79
N VAL A 335 -12.25 2.43 25.14
CA VAL A 335 -12.03 1.08 24.63
C VAL A 335 -11.69 0.20 25.83
N ILE A 336 -12.44 -0.89 26.01
CA ILE A 336 -12.30 -1.79 27.15
C ILE A 336 -11.71 -3.14 26.76
N GLN A 337 -11.91 -3.60 25.52
CA GLN A 337 -11.30 -4.84 25.04
C GLN A 337 -10.89 -4.72 23.58
N ILE A 338 -9.82 -5.42 23.19
CA ILE A 338 -9.42 -5.64 21.80
C ILE A 338 -9.05 -7.11 21.65
N ALA A 339 -9.84 -7.85 20.88
CA ALA A 339 -9.61 -9.26 20.60
C ALA A 339 -8.91 -9.42 19.25
N ASN A 340 -7.95 -10.35 19.16
CA ASN A 340 -7.17 -10.58 17.94
C ASN A 340 -7.03 -12.07 17.64
N VAL A 341 -7.18 -12.41 16.37
CA VAL A 341 -6.88 -13.74 15.82
C VAL A 341 -6.00 -13.57 14.59
N ALA A 342 -4.84 -14.24 14.57
CA ALA A 342 -3.97 -14.24 13.41
C ALA A 342 -3.77 -15.65 12.85
N VAL A 343 -3.90 -15.76 11.53
CA VAL A 343 -3.69 -17.00 10.76
C VAL A 343 -2.61 -16.76 9.71
N LEU A 344 -1.88 -17.82 9.37
CA LEU A 344 -1.03 -17.83 8.17
C LEU A 344 -1.87 -18.31 7.00
N GLN A 345 -1.69 -17.71 5.84
CA GLN A 345 -2.37 -18.14 4.62
C GLN A 345 -2.09 -19.61 4.33
N GLY A 346 -3.17 -20.39 4.19
CA GLY A 346 -3.11 -21.84 3.95
C GLY A 346 -3.25 -22.69 5.22
N GLU A 347 -3.08 -22.11 6.41
CA GLU A 347 -3.24 -22.82 7.68
C GLU A 347 -4.70 -22.77 8.17
N THR A 348 -5.15 -23.84 8.82
CA THR A 348 -6.52 -23.92 9.39
C THR A 348 -6.60 -23.37 10.81
N GLU A 349 -5.49 -23.45 11.56
CA GLU A 349 -5.43 -23.06 12.96
C GLU A 349 -4.73 -21.70 13.13
N PRO A 350 -5.26 -20.80 13.97
CA PRO A 350 -4.60 -19.54 14.27
C PRO A 350 -3.37 -19.76 15.15
N PHE A 351 -2.28 -19.07 14.80
CA PHE A 351 -1.05 -19.05 15.60
C PHE A 351 -1.06 -17.95 16.67
N VAL A 352 -2.01 -17.00 16.58
CA VAL A 352 -2.30 -16.01 17.63
C VAL A 352 -3.77 -16.04 17.96
N LYS A 353 -4.07 -16.17 19.25
CA LYS A 353 -5.36 -15.88 19.88
C LYS A 353 -5.09 -15.08 21.14
N ASN A 354 -5.42 -13.79 21.14
CA ASN A 354 -5.22 -12.96 22.33
C ASN A 354 -6.38 -11.98 22.54
N VAL A 355 -6.50 -11.49 23.76
CA VAL A 355 -7.43 -10.43 24.12
C VAL A 355 -6.73 -9.45 25.06
N PHE A 356 -6.71 -8.18 24.67
CA PHE A 356 -6.27 -7.07 25.49
C PHE A 356 -7.50 -6.55 26.22
N THR A 357 -7.49 -6.54 27.55
CA THR A 357 -8.66 -6.19 28.36
C THR A 357 -8.29 -5.20 29.44
N LEU A 358 -9.11 -4.17 29.55
CA LEU A 358 -9.08 -3.22 30.66
C LEU A 358 -9.68 -3.90 31.90
N ASP A 359 -9.13 -3.59 33.05
CA ASP A 359 -9.46 -4.24 34.32
C ASP A 359 -9.19 -5.76 34.29
N THR A 360 -9.64 -6.50 35.30
CA THR A 360 -9.40 -7.93 35.45
C THR A 360 -10.19 -8.79 34.45
N CYS A 361 -9.60 -9.92 34.07
CA CYS A 361 -10.26 -10.95 33.27
C CYS A 361 -9.77 -12.33 33.72
N ALA A 362 -10.67 -13.32 33.76
CA ALA A 362 -10.30 -14.69 34.06
C ALA A 362 -9.51 -15.31 32.89
N PRO A 363 -8.59 -16.25 33.15
CA PRO A 363 -7.91 -16.98 32.09
C PRO A 363 -8.90 -17.67 31.14
N ILE A 364 -8.62 -17.63 29.84
CA ILE A 364 -9.40 -18.31 28.80
C ILE A 364 -8.49 -19.36 28.16
N ALA A 365 -8.94 -20.62 28.13
CA ALA A 365 -8.16 -21.73 27.60
C ALA A 365 -7.75 -21.47 26.14
N GLY A 366 -6.44 -21.57 25.86
CA GLY A 366 -5.90 -21.38 24.51
C GLY A 366 -5.83 -19.93 24.02
N THR A 367 -6.03 -18.94 24.90
CA THR A 367 -5.98 -17.50 24.58
C THR A 367 -5.00 -16.77 25.50
N ASP A 368 -4.13 -15.93 24.93
CA ASP A 368 -3.28 -15.00 25.69
C ASP A 368 -4.13 -13.81 26.18
N VAL A 369 -4.44 -13.77 27.48
CA VAL A 369 -5.25 -12.72 28.10
C VAL A 369 -4.32 -11.66 28.70
N ARG A 370 -4.28 -10.47 28.08
CA ARG A 370 -3.46 -9.31 28.48
C ARG A 370 -4.30 -8.33 29.28
N VAL A 371 -4.07 -8.26 30.59
CA VAL A 371 -4.85 -7.45 31.55
C VAL A 371 -4.19 -6.11 31.84
N PHE A 372 -4.97 -5.03 31.75
CA PHE A 372 -4.55 -3.66 32.05
C PHE A 372 -5.39 -3.09 33.19
N ALA A 373 -4.89 -3.22 34.42
CA ALA A 373 -5.57 -2.78 35.64
C ALA A 373 -4.62 -1.94 36.53
N PRO A 374 -5.16 -1.16 37.49
CA PRO A 374 -4.34 -0.39 38.42
C PRO A 374 -3.39 -1.27 39.24
N GLU A 375 -2.18 -0.77 39.52
CA GLU A 375 -1.14 -1.46 40.31
C GLU A 375 -1.55 -1.67 41.78
N THR A 376 -2.48 -0.86 42.28
CA THR A 376 -3.05 -0.95 43.63
C THR A 376 -4.02 -2.13 43.72
N LYS A 377 -3.51 -3.28 44.16
CA LYS A 377 -4.35 -4.36 44.68
C LYS A 377 -5.14 -3.83 45.88
N LEU A 378 -6.37 -3.41 45.67
CA LEU A 378 -7.29 -3.18 46.77
C LEU A 378 -7.46 -4.50 47.56
N PRO A 379 -7.50 -4.46 48.90
CA PRO A 379 -7.81 -5.62 49.70
C PRO A 379 -9.13 -6.25 49.22
N LYS A 380 -9.21 -7.59 49.20
CA LYS A 380 -10.37 -8.39 48.74
C LYS A 380 -11.75 -7.97 49.30
N TYR A 381 -11.80 -7.14 50.33
CA TYR A 381 -13.01 -6.64 50.97
C TYR A 381 -13.48 -5.25 50.48
N GLU A 382 -12.73 -4.58 49.61
CA GLU A 382 -13.12 -3.28 49.00
C GLU A 382 -13.39 -3.43 47.48
N ALA A 383 -14.11 -4.47 47.09
CA ALA A 383 -14.47 -4.76 45.69
C ALA A 383 -15.43 -3.74 45.03
N GLU A 384 -15.78 -2.66 45.74
CA GLU A 384 -16.71 -1.62 45.26
C GLU A 384 -16.03 -0.31 44.84
N LEU A 385 -14.71 -0.17 45.02
CA LEU A 385 -14.01 1.02 44.54
C LEU A 385 -13.85 0.95 43.01
N ARG A 386 -14.72 1.68 42.31
CA ARG A 386 -14.58 1.92 40.88
C ARG A 386 -13.24 2.61 40.61
N MET A 387 -12.50 2.10 39.61
CA MET A 387 -11.30 2.74 39.08
C MET A 387 -11.57 4.22 38.81
N SER A 388 -10.69 5.11 39.30
CA SER A 388 -10.83 6.54 39.05
C SER A 388 -10.69 6.85 37.56
N GLU A 389 -11.26 7.96 37.09
CA GLU A 389 -11.14 8.36 35.67
C GLU A 389 -9.67 8.52 35.23
N ALA A 390 -8.77 8.92 36.15
CA ALA A 390 -7.35 9.05 35.88
C ALA A 390 -6.66 7.67 35.73
N GLU A 391 -6.99 6.70 36.58
CA GLU A 391 -6.48 5.34 36.49
C GLU A 391 -7.01 4.62 35.25
N LEU A 392 -8.29 4.80 34.92
CA LEU A 392 -8.93 4.30 33.70
C LEU A 392 -8.16 4.78 32.46
N ARG A 393 -7.91 6.10 32.37
CA ARG A 393 -7.14 6.69 31.27
C ARG A 393 -5.73 6.13 31.20
N LYS A 394 -5.02 6.00 32.33
CA LYS A 394 -3.66 5.42 32.36
C LYS A 394 -3.64 3.99 31.85
N CYS A 395 -4.55 3.14 32.33
CA CYS A 395 -4.61 1.73 31.94
C CYS A 395 -5.02 1.57 30.47
N GLU A 396 -5.98 2.35 30.00
CA GLU A 396 -6.41 2.35 28.59
C GLU A 396 -5.29 2.84 27.65
N THR A 397 -4.55 3.89 28.02
CA THR A 397 -3.37 4.33 27.26
C THR A 397 -2.33 3.21 27.14
N GLN A 398 -2.09 2.47 28.22
CA GLN A 398 -1.17 1.33 28.20
C GLN A 398 -1.69 0.18 27.32
N LEU A 399 -2.99 -0.11 27.39
CA LEU A 399 -3.65 -1.10 26.53
C LEU A 399 -3.46 -0.76 25.05
N LEU A 400 -3.79 0.48 24.65
CA LEU A 400 -3.66 0.92 23.26
C LEU A 400 -2.20 0.92 22.79
N LYS A 401 -1.25 1.27 23.67
CA LYS A 401 0.17 1.25 23.36
C LYS A 401 0.69 -0.17 23.16
N GLU A 402 0.38 -1.10 24.07
CA GLU A 402 0.79 -2.49 23.92
C GLU A 402 0.11 -3.19 22.75
N TRP A 403 -1.15 -2.83 22.41
CA TRP A 403 -1.78 -3.32 21.19
C TRP A 403 -1.08 -2.79 19.93
N ALA A 404 -0.65 -1.52 19.91
CA ALA A 404 0.13 -0.97 18.81
C ALA A 404 1.52 -1.63 18.69
N GLU A 405 2.16 -1.97 19.82
CA GLU A 405 3.42 -2.74 19.84
C GLU A 405 3.19 -4.17 19.35
N PHE A 406 2.09 -4.81 19.75
CA PHE A 406 1.67 -6.12 19.22
C PHE A 406 1.50 -6.09 17.69
N LEU A 407 0.81 -5.10 17.13
CA LEU A 407 0.66 -4.96 15.68
C LEU A 407 2.03 -4.83 14.99
N GLN A 408 2.93 -4.04 15.56
CA GLN A 408 4.29 -3.84 15.02
C GLN A 408 5.14 -5.10 15.10
N GLU A 409 5.03 -5.88 16.17
CA GLU A 409 5.77 -7.14 16.31
C GLU A 409 5.17 -8.26 15.47
N LEU A 410 3.84 -8.32 15.35
CA LEU A 410 3.14 -9.29 14.51
C LEU A 410 3.41 -9.03 13.03
N ASP A 411 3.56 -7.77 12.61
CA ASP A 411 3.82 -7.38 11.23
C ASP A 411 2.83 -8.03 10.24
N PRO A 412 1.50 -7.83 10.40
CA PRO A 412 0.49 -8.48 9.56
C PRO A 412 0.49 -7.90 8.14
N ASP A 413 0.29 -8.77 7.15
CA ASP A 413 0.21 -8.38 5.74
C ASP A 413 -1.21 -7.92 5.36
N ILE A 414 -2.22 -8.55 5.98
CA ILE A 414 -3.63 -8.24 5.76
C ILE A 414 -4.28 -8.02 7.13
N ILE A 415 -4.95 -6.88 7.29
CA ILE A 415 -5.81 -6.60 8.43
C ILE A 415 -7.27 -6.68 7.97
N THR A 416 -8.03 -7.56 8.62
CA THR A 416 -9.45 -7.82 8.34
C THR A 416 -10.29 -7.72 9.62
N GLY A 417 -11.60 -7.74 9.45
CA GLY A 417 -12.57 -7.62 10.53
C GLY A 417 -13.91 -7.11 9.99
N TYR A 418 -14.92 -7.04 10.84
CA TYR A 418 -16.24 -6.59 10.44
C TYR A 418 -16.41 -5.10 10.77
N ASN A 419 -16.64 -4.26 9.77
CA ASN A 419 -16.81 -2.82 9.91
C ASN A 419 -15.59 -2.01 10.44
N ILE A 420 -14.40 -2.62 10.45
CA ILE A 420 -13.17 -2.01 10.99
C ILE A 420 -12.78 -0.67 10.33
N VAL A 421 -13.12 -0.47 9.06
CA VAL A 421 -12.81 0.77 8.32
C VAL A 421 -13.70 1.93 8.76
N ASN A 422 -14.97 1.66 9.08
CA ASN A 422 -15.93 2.72 9.41
C ASN A 422 -16.12 2.91 10.91
N PHE A 423 -15.72 1.94 11.73
CA PHE A 423 -15.86 2.01 13.19
C PHE A 423 -14.53 1.80 13.90
N ASP A 424 -13.99 0.60 13.94
CA ASP A 424 -12.91 0.22 14.86
C ASP A 424 -11.63 1.05 14.68
N LEU A 425 -11.09 1.13 13.47
CA LEU A 425 -9.87 1.89 13.19
C LEU A 425 -10.07 3.41 13.43
N PRO A 426 -11.12 4.07 12.88
CA PRO A 426 -11.39 5.46 13.24
C PRO A 426 -11.61 5.67 14.74
N TYR A 427 -12.26 4.73 15.44
CA TYR A 427 -12.53 4.85 16.87
C TYR A 427 -11.23 4.79 17.67
N LEU A 428 -10.37 3.80 17.42
CA LEU A 428 -9.06 3.64 18.05
C LEU A 428 -8.17 4.87 17.82
N LEU A 429 -8.07 5.36 16.59
CA LEU A 429 -7.27 6.55 16.24
C LEU A 429 -7.79 7.81 16.95
N ASN A 430 -9.10 8.02 16.95
CA ASN A 430 -9.71 9.17 17.63
C ASN A 430 -9.63 9.05 19.15
N ARG A 431 -9.71 7.83 19.69
CA ARG A 431 -9.59 7.58 21.13
C ARG A 431 -8.18 7.83 21.62
N ALA A 432 -7.17 7.30 20.92
CA ALA A 432 -5.77 7.58 21.21
C ALA A 432 -5.50 9.10 21.22
N LYS A 433 -6.00 9.83 20.20
CA LYS A 433 -5.90 11.30 20.14
C LYS A 433 -6.57 12.00 21.33
N ALA A 434 -7.68 11.47 21.84
CA ALA A 434 -8.40 12.03 23.00
C ALA A 434 -7.70 11.76 24.34
N LEU A 435 -6.89 10.71 24.42
CA LEU A 435 -6.11 10.35 25.60
C LEU A 435 -4.76 11.10 25.68
N LYS A 436 -4.31 11.69 24.57
CA LYS A 436 -3.02 12.36 24.38
C LYS A 436 -1.85 11.38 24.51
#